data_AF-A0A2D4TQC0-F1
#
_entry.id   AF-A0A2D4TQC0-F1
#
_cell.length_a   1.000
_cell.length_b   1.000
_cell.length_c   1.000
_cell.angle_alpha   90.00
_cell.angle_beta   90.00
_cell.angle_gamma   90.00
#
_symmetry.space_group_name_H-M   'P 1'
#
loop_
_entity.id
_entity.type
_entity.pdbx_description
1 polymer ?
#
loop_
_entity_poly.entity_id
_entity_poly.type
_entity_poly.pdbx_seq_one_letter_code
_entity_poly.pdbx_strand_id
1 'polypeptide(L)' 'AIPQYDVGYGSVRNRLNDLEASHPGLHFCGNYRGGISVADTILHALKLTDLLLDHKD' A
#
# COMPACT_ATOMS: atom_id res chain seq x y z
N ALA A 1 -1.68 -15.06 -3.62
CA ALA A 1 -2.26 -15.28 -2.28
C ALA A 1 -3.29 -14.19 -2.00
N ILE A 2 -4.41 -14.52 -1.34
CA ILE A 2 -5.47 -13.56 -0.98
C ILE A 2 -5.30 -13.18 0.50
N PRO A 3 -5.14 -11.88 0.84
CA PRO A 3 -5.09 -11.44 2.23
C PRO A 3 -6.36 -11.86 2.97
N GLN A 4 -6.20 -12.52 4.11
CA GLN A 4 -7.32 -12.81 5.01
C GLN A 4 -7.52 -11.58 5.90
N TYR A 5 -8.60 -10.84 5.69
CA TYR A 5 -8.95 -9.66 6.49
C TYR A 5 -9.70 -10.07 7.76
N ASP A 6 -9.07 -10.95 8.54
CA ASP A 6 -9.60 -11.38 9.82
C ASP A 6 -9.53 -10.25 10.86
N VAL A 7 -10.21 -10.47 11.98
CA VAL A 7 -10.12 -9.60 13.16
C VAL A 7 -8.64 -9.45 13.55
N GLY A 8 -8.13 -8.22 13.41
CA GLY A 8 -6.72 -7.91 13.68
C GLY A 8 -5.92 -7.43 12.46
N TYR A 9 -6.44 -7.54 11.24
CA TYR A 9 -5.76 -7.02 10.04
C TYR A 9 -5.45 -5.52 10.10
N GLY A 10 -6.25 -4.75 10.86
CA GLY A 10 -5.96 -3.34 11.15
C GLY A 10 -4.57 -3.13 11.77
N SER A 11 -4.09 -4.05 12.60
CA SER A 11 -2.75 -3.97 13.18
C SER A 11 -1.63 -4.11 12.14
N VAL A 12 -1.84 -4.96 11.12
CA VAL A 12 -0.92 -5.10 9.99
C VAL A 12 -0.89 -3.79 9.19
N ARG A 13 -2.05 -3.22 8.90
CA ARG A 13 -2.14 -1.92 8.20
C ARG A 13 -1.41 -0.81 8.97
N ASN A 14 -1.57 -0.75 10.28
CA ASN A 14 -0.90 0.25 11.12
C ASN A 14 0.62 0.07 11.07
N ARG A 15 1.13 -1.16 11.20
CA ARG A 15 2.57 -1.43 11.08
C ARG A 15 3.15 -1.03 9.72
N LEU A 16 2.40 -1.25 8.64
CA LEU A 16 2.82 -0.79 7.31
C LEU A 16 2.88 0.74 7.25
N ASN A 17 1.91 1.45 7.84
CA ASN A 17 1.95 2.91 7.93
C ASN A 17 3.16 3.40 8.72
N ASP A 18 3.43 2.79 9.89
CA ASP A 18 4.55 3.17 10.75
C ASP A 18 5.89 2.96 10.04
N LEU A 19 6.01 1.90 9.23
CA LEU A 19 7.19 1.63 8.40
C LEU A 19 7.39 2.68 7.30
N GLU A 20 6.34 3.04 6.56
CA GLU A 20 6.42 4.09 5.53
C GLU A 20 6.77 5.45 6.15
N ALA A 21 6.18 5.78 7.31
CA ALA A 21 6.46 7.03 8.01
C ALA A 21 7.89 7.12 8.55
N SER A 22 8.48 5.99 8.96
CA SER A 22 9.84 5.93 9.52
C SER A 22 10.94 5.78 8.47
N HIS A 23 10.61 5.43 7.23
CA HIS A 23 11.58 5.20 6.15
C HIS A 23 11.18 5.98 4.90
N PRO A 24 11.59 7.26 4.77
CA PRO A 24 11.29 8.07 3.59
C PRO A 24 11.70 7.36 2.29
N GLY A 25 10.80 7.31 1.32
CA GLY A 25 10.97 6.62 0.04
C GLY A 25 10.55 5.15 0.03
N LEU A 26 10.19 4.56 1.19
CA LEU A 26 9.54 3.25 1.24
C LEU A 26 8.03 3.40 1.03
N HIS A 27 7.50 2.64 0.07
CA HIS A 27 6.06 2.59 -0.21
C HIS A 27 5.60 1.14 -0.42
N PHE A 28 4.58 0.71 0.30
CA PHE A 28 3.93 -0.58 0.10
C PHE A 28 2.85 -0.47 -0.97
N CYS A 29 2.87 -1.40 -1.92
CA CYS A 29 1.88 -1.50 -2.98
C CYS A 29 1.35 -2.94 -3.14
N GLY A 30 0.32 -3.11 -3.95
CA GLY A 30 -0.30 -4.40 -4.20
C GLY A 30 -1.41 -4.76 -3.24
N ASN A 31 -1.72 -6.05 -3.20
CA ASN A 31 -3.02 -6.54 -2.74
C ASN A 31 -3.21 -6.55 -1.22
N TYR A 32 -2.13 -6.56 -0.44
CA TYR A 32 -2.19 -6.39 1.02
C TYR A 32 -2.47 -4.94 1.45
N ARG A 33 -2.41 -3.99 0.52
CA ARG A 33 -2.54 -2.56 0.78
C ARG A 33 -3.73 -1.94 0.05
N GLY A 34 -3.77 -2.11 -1.27
CA GLY A 34 -4.67 -1.41 -2.19
C GLY A 34 -6.01 -2.09 -2.46
N GLY A 35 -6.19 -3.34 -2.05
CA GLY A 35 -7.39 -4.13 -2.31
C GLY A 35 -7.05 -5.50 -2.91
N ILE A 36 -7.98 -6.46 -2.78
CA ILE A 36 -7.68 -7.87 -3.06
C ILE A 36 -7.72 -8.18 -4.56
N SER A 37 -8.51 -7.42 -5.34
CA SER A 37 -8.68 -7.71 -6.76
C SER A 37 -7.48 -7.23 -7.60
N VAL A 38 -7.36 -7.80 -8.80
CA VAL A 38 -6.38 -7.35 -9.79
C VAL A 38 -6.61 -5.89 -10.17
N ALA A 39 -7.87 -5.49 -10.34
CA ALA A 39 -8.25 -4.11 -10.64
C ALA A 39 -7.80 -3.15 -9.52
N ASP A 40 -8.05 -3.51 -8.26
CA ASP A 40 -7.61 -2.70 -7.11
C ASP A 40 -6.10 -2.55 -7.06
N THR A 41 -5.38 -3.64 -7.32
CA THR A 41 -3.92 -3.66 -7.34
C THR A 41 -3.37 -2.72 -8.42
N ILE A 42 -3.94 -2.76 -9.63
CA ILE A 42 -3.54 -1.88 -10.74
C ILE A 42 -3.83 -0.42 -10.40
N LEU A 43 -5.05 -0.12 -9.93
CA LEU A 43 -5.45 1.25 -9.56
C LEU A 43 -4.58 1.81 -8.43
N HIS A 44 -4.22 0.98 -7.46
CA HIS A 44 -3.34 1.40 -6.38
C HIS A 44 -1.92 1.70 -6.89
N ALA A 45 -1.38 0.86 -7.79
CA ALA A 45 -0.07 1.09 -8.39
C ALA A 45 -0.01 2.38 -9.22
N LEU A 46 -1.07 2.67 -9.98
CA LEU A 46 -1.17 3.92 -10.75
C LEU A 46 -1.15 5.13 -9.83
N LYS A 47 -2.00 5.16 -8.80
CA LYS A 47 -2.05 6.26 -7.82
C LYS A 47 -0.72 6.49 -7.11
N LEU A 48 -0.04 5.41 -6.71
CA LEU A 48 1.27 5.53 -6.08
C LEU A 48 2.30 6.09 -7.06
N THR A 49 2.26 5.65 -8.32
CA THR A 49 3.19 6.14 -9.35
C THR A 49 3.00 7.63 -9.59
N ASP A 50 1.75 8.11 -9.70
CA ASP A 50 1.45 9.54 -9.85
C ASP A 50 2.03 10.35 -8.69
N LEU A 51 1.80 9.91 -7.44
CA LEU A 51 2.36 10.56 -6.25
C LEU A 51 3.89 10.64 -6.29
N LEU A 52 4.56 9.56 -6.71
CA LEU A 52 6.02 9.52 -6.77
C LEU A 52 6.60 10.38 -7.89
N LEU A 53 5.88 10.53 -9.00
CA LEU A 53 6.28 11.40 -10.10
C LEU A 53 6.07 12.88 -9.74
N ASP A 54 4.99 13.20 -9.02
CA ASP A 54 4.73 14.55 -8.52
C ASP A 54 5.70 14.97 -7.40
N HIS A 55 6.41 14.03 -6.79
CA HIS A 55 7.46 14.27 -5.79
C HIS A 55 8.88 14.21 -6.36
N LYS A 56 9.03 14.08 -7.69
CA LYS A 56 10.32 14.24 -8.38
C LYS A 56 10.55 15.71 -8.72
N ASP A 57 11.28 16.40 -7.85
CA ASP A 57 12.08 17.58 -8.21
C ASP A 57 13.44 17.15 -8.79
#